data_AF-A0A2C5ZVR5-F1
#
_entry.id   AF-A0A2C5ZVR5-F1
#
_cell.length_a   1.000
_cell.length_b   1.000
_cell.length_c   1.000
_cell.angle_alpha   90.00
_cell.angle_beta   90.00
_cell.angle_gamma   90.00
#
_symmetry.space_group_name_H-M   'P 1'
#
loop_
_entity.id
_entity.type
_entity.pdbx_description
1 polymer ?
#
loop_
_entity_poly.entity_id
_entity_poly.type
_entity_poly.pdbx_seq_one_letter_code
_entity_poly.pdbx_strand_id
1 'polypeptide(L)'
;MIAEFDKRDVKLIALTPDSVDAAKVWSKEITKLATTTKAIPIIADKSRSISLLYDMLDPAEKAKGTVSTVRDIFIIDPERKVRLIFSYPHNVGASVQEVLRVVDSLQTPDSVSTPAGWVPGQQVLVGPDAEADRDMAVQDATAIAKGVVLGTVEGV
;
A
#
# COMPACT_ATOMS: atom_id res chain seq x y z
N MET A 1 10.83 4.24 -7.05
CA MET A 1 9.56 3.91 -6.37
C MET A 1 8.64 3.07 -7.26
N ILE A 2 7.99 3.62 -8.30
CA ILE A 2 6.98 2.89 -9.09
C ILE A 2 7.54 1.58 -9.69
N ALA A 3 8.75 1.64 -10.25
CA ALA A 3 9.42 0.45 -10.80
C ALA A 3 9.66 -0.67 -9.77
N GLU A 4 9.76 -0.36 -8.47
CA GLU A 4 9.92 -1.38 -7.42
C GLU A 4 8.62 -2.13 -7.13
N PHE A 5 7.47 -1.46 -7.25
CA PHE A 5 6.17 -2.11 -7.18
C PHE A 5 5.89 -2.94 -8.44
N ASP A 6 6.30 -2.45 -9.61
CA ASP A 6 6.17 -3.19 -10.87
C ASP A 6 6.95 -4.52 -10.85
N LYS A 7 8.17 -4.53 -10.28
CA LYS A 7 8.96 -5.76 -10.10
C LYS A 7 8.25 -6.81 -9.25
N ARG A 8 7.35 -6.39 -8.37
CA ARG A 8 6.56 -7.25 -7.47
C ARG A 8 5.16 -7.55 -8.01
N ASP A 9 4.86 -7.12 -9.24
CA ASP A 9 3.53 -7.22 -9.85
C ASP A 9 2.43 -6.57 -8.98
N VAL A 10 2.77 -5.42 -8.38
CA VAL A 10 1.86 -4.61 -7.57
C VAL A 10 1.46 -3.35 -8.33
N LYS A 11 0.16 -3.11 -8.42
CA LYS A 11 -0.40 -1.91 -9.03
C LYS A 11 -0.61 -0.84 -7.98
N LEU A 12 -0.23 0.39 -8.29
CA LEU A 12 -0.47 1.55 -7.43
C LEU A 12 -1.74 2.27 -7.86
N ILE A 13 -2.53 2.73 -6.89
CA ILE A 13 -3.64 3.64 -7.09
C ILE A 13 -3.70 4.62 -5.93
N ALA A 14 -4.03 5.87 -6.24
CA ALA A 14 -4.15 6.93 -5.27
C ALA A 14 -5.63 7.32 -5.09
N LEU A 15 -5.96 7.89 -3.93
CA LEU A 15 -7.28 8.44 -3.61
C LEU A 15 -7.12 9.88 -3.14
N THR A 16 -7.97 10.79 -3.58
CA THR A 16 -8.07 12.15 -3.06
C THR A 16 -9.53 12.52 -2.81
N PRO A 17 -9.86 13.28 -1.74
CA PRO A 17 -11.19 13.87 -1.58
C PRO A 17 -11.47 15.04 -2.55
N ASP A 18 -10.49 15.44 -3.37
CA ASP A 18 -10.63 16.56 -4.30
C ASP A 18 -11.41 16.20 -5.57
N SER A 19 -11.64 17.21 -6.42
CA SER A 19 -12.25 17.04 -7.73
C SER A 19 -11.32 16.32 -8.73
N VAL A 20 -11.90 15.76 -9.79
CA VAL A 20 -11.14 15.14 -10.89
C VAL A 20 -10.14 16.11 -11.53
N ASP A 21 -10.48 17.39 -11.66
CA ASP A 21 -9.59 18.37 -12.27
C ASP A 21 -8.40 18.69 -11.36
N ALA A 22 -8.62 18.78 -10.04
CA ALA A 22 -7.55 18.88 -9.06
C ALA A 22 -6.66 17.62 -9.08
N ALA A 23 -7.24 16.43 -9.15
CA ALA A 23 -6.51 15.17 -9.26
C ALA A 23 -5.62 15.12 -10.52
N LYS A 24 -6.09 15.64 -11.66
CA LYS A 24 -5.29 15.74 -12.90
C LYS A 24 -4.11 16.69 -12.76
N VAL A 25 -4.31 17.85 -12.12
CA VAL A 25 -3.23 18.81 -11.84
C VAL A 25 -2.19 18.13 -10.94
N TRP A 26 -2.65 17.53 -9.85
CA TRP A 26 -1.78 16.86 -8.88
C TRP A 26 -1.00 15.69 -9.49
N SER A 27 -1.64 14.88 -10.34
CA SER A 27 -0.98 13.79 -11.06
C SER A 27 0.20 14.28 -11.91
N LYS A 28 0.06 15.43 -12.59
CA LYS A 28 1.15 16.04 -13.36
C LYS A 28 2.29 16.52 -12.47
N GLU A 29 1.97 17.12 -11.33
CA GLU A 29 2.96 17.60 -10.37
C GLU A 29 3.75 16.45 -9.74
N ILE A 30 3.08 15.37 -9.30
CA ILE A 30 3.75 14.17 -8.78
C ILE A 30 4.68 13.57 -9.85
N THR A 31 4.20 13.44 -11.08
CA THR A 31 4.98 12.86 -12.18
C THR A 31 6.27 13.67 -12.43
N LYS A 32 6.18 15.01 -12.35
CA LYS A 32 7.33 15.92 -12.43
C LYS A 32 8.26 15.80 -11.24
N LEU A 33 7.74 15.78 -10.00
CA LEU A 33 8.53 15.70 -8.77
C LEU A 33 9.24 14.35 -8.63
N ALA A 34 8.58 13.26 -9.03
CA ALA A 34 9.13 11.91 -8.97
C ALA A 34 10.04 11.57 -10.16
N THR A 35 10.28 12.52 -11.08
CA THR A 35 11.10 12.36 -12.29
C THR A 35 10.77 11.05 -13.03
N THR A 36 9.48 10.74 -13.14
CA THR A 36 8.97 9.51 -13.77
C THR A 36 8.04 9.88 -14.90
N THR A 37 7.93 9.03 -15.92
CA THR A 37 6.94 9.19 -17.00
C THR A 37 5.67 8.39 -16.73
N LYS A 38 5.68 7.51 -15.72
CA LYS A 38 4.57 6.64 -15.38
C LYS A 38 3.67 7.34 -14.36
N ALA A 39 2.46 7.70 -14.79
CA ALA A 39 1.46 8.27 -13.90
C ALA A 39 0.84 7.18 -13.02
N ILE A 40 0.60 7.52 -11.74
CA ILE A 40 -0.22 6.71 -10.83
C ILE A 40 -1.67 7.17 -11.05
N PRO A 41 -2.63 6.25 -11.30
CA PRO A 41 -4.04 6.62 -11.38
C PRO A 41 -4.52 7.15 -10.03
N ILE A 42 -5.29 8.24 -10.05
CA ILE A 42 -5.85 8.89 -8.86
C ILE A 42 -7.37 8.85 -8.96
N ILE A 43 -8.02 8.26 -7.96
CA ILE A 43 -9.47 8.30 -7.76
C ILE A 43 -9.83 9.62 -7.07
N ALA A 44 -10.75 10.37 -7.65
CA ALA A 44 -11.35 11.55 -7.03
C ALA A 44 -12.63 11.14 -6.29
N ASP A 45 -12.60 11.14 -4.95
CA ASP A 45 -13.69 10.78 -4.05
C ASP A 45 -14.30 12.04 -3.39
N LYS A 46 -14.76 12.97 -4.21
CA LYS A 46 -15.38 14.22 -3.76
C LYS A 46 -16.59 14.01 -2.84
N SER A 47 -17.34 12.92 -3.06
CA SER A 47 -18.47 12.52 -2.20
C SER A 47 -18.03 11.85 -0.89
N ARG A 48 -16.74 11.49 -0.76
CA ARG A 48 -16.15 10.76 0.37
C ARG A 48 -16.77 9.38 0.57
N SER A 49 -17.37 8.83 -0.48
CA SER A 49 -18.06 7.54 -0.42
C SER A 49 -17.10 6.39 -0.18
N ILE A 50 -15.91 6.45 -0.76
CA ILE A 50 -14.85 5.45 -0.57
C ILE A 50 -14.19 5.68 0.79
N SER A 51 -13.85 6.93 1.11
CA SER A 51 -13.25 7.27 2.41
C SER A 51 -14.14 6.88 3.58
N LEU A 52 -15.47 7.04 3.47
CA LEU A 52 -16.42 6.58 4.49
C LEU A 52 -16.52 5.05 4.54
N LEU A 53 -16.53 4.37 3.40
CA LEU A 53 -16.64 2.91 3.32
C LEU A 53 -15.43 2.21 3.97
N TYR A 54 -14.25 2.79 3.81
CA TYR A 54 -12.99 2.25 4.34
C TYR A 54 -12.54 2.91 5.65
N ASP A 55 -13.40 3.73 6.27
CA ASP A 55 -13.14 4.45 7.53
C ASP A 55 -11.85 5.31 7.54
N MET A 56 -11.56 5.94 6.40
CA MET A 56 -10.34 6.75 6.17
C MET A 56 -10.47 8.20 6.66
N LEU A 57 -11.48 8.53 7.46
CA LEU A 57 -11.71 9.90 7.92
C LEU A 57 -11.13 10.11 9.31
N ASP A 58 -10.43 11.22 9.52
CA ASP A 58 -9.90 11.56 10.83
C ASP A 58 -11.06 11.75 11.84
N PRO A 59 -11.15 10.93 12.91
CA PRO A 59 -12.22 11.05 13.89
C PRO A 59 -12.27 12.42 14.57
N ALA A 60 -11.12 13.08 14.76
CA ALA A 60 -11.01 14.37 15.43
C ALA A 60 -11.51 15.51 14.54
N GLU A 61 -11.28 15.43 13.22
CA GLU A 61 -11.78 16.41 12.26
C GLU A 61 -13.27 16.19 11.98
N LYS A 62 -13.71 14.92 11.90
CA LYS A 62 -15.13 14.56 11.82
C LYS A 62 -15.96 15.20 12.94
N ALA A 63 -15.41 15.27 14.15
CA ALA A 63 -16.06 15.93 15.30
C ALA A 63 -16.13 17.47 15.18
N LYS A 64 -15.26 18.09 14.38
CA LYS A 64 -15.19 19.54 14.15
C LYS A 64 -15.98 20.01 12.91
N GLY A 65 -16.61 19.08 12.19
CA GLY A 65 -17.31 19.38 10.93
C GLY A 65 -16.38 19.64 9.75
N THR A 66 -15.07 19.42 9.94
CA THR A 66 -14.05 19.40 8.89
C THR A 66 -13.85 17.96 8.42
N VAL A 67 -13.45 17.78 7.16
CA VAL A 67 -13.24 16.43 6.63
C VAL A 67 -11.94 16.37 5.86
N SER A 68 -10.87 16.01 6.57
CA SER A 68 -9.61 15.55 6.00
C SER A 68 -9.51 14.02 6.14
N THR A 69 -8.85 13.40 5.18
CA THR A 69 -8.52 11.98 5.24
C THR A 69 -7.31 11.76 6.15
N VAL A 70 -7.28 10.64 6.88
CA VAL A 70 -6.02 10.11 7.40
C VAL A 70 -5.24 9.50 6.23
N ARG A 71 -3.92 9.45 6.36
CA ARG A 71 -3.03 8.91 5.34
C ARG A 71 -3.03 7.38 5.42
N ASP A 72 -4.07 6.77 4.88
CA ASP A 72 -4.19 5.32 4.87
C ASP A 72 -3.57 4.70 3.61
N ILE A 73 -2.95 3.53 3.81
CA ILE A 73 -2.42 2.68 2.75
C ILE A 73 -3.00 1.29 2.92
N PHE A 74 -3.78 0.84 1.94
CA PHE A 74 -4.37 -0.49 1.88
C PHE A 74 -3.56 -1.36 0.92
N ILE A 75 -3.16 -2.54 1.38
CA ILE A 75 -2.59 -3.58 0.53
C ILE A 75 -3.69 -4.61 0.27
N ILE A 76 -4.14 -4.69 -0.97
CA ILE A 76 -5.27 -5.52 -1.40
C ILE A 76 -4.74 -6.64 -2.30
N ASP A 77 -5.09 -7.89 -2.02
CA ASP A 77 -4.67 -9.06 -2.80
C ASP A 77 -5.54 -9.29 -4.06
N PRO A 78 -5.16 -10.23 -4.96
CA PRO A 78 -5.97 -10.55 -6.15
C PRO A 78 -7.39 -11.05 -5.85
N GLU A 79 -7.61 -11.61 -4.66
CA GLU A 79 -8.92 -12.06 -4.17
C GLU A 79 -9.77 -10.91 -3.61
N ARG A 80 -9.26 -9.66 -3.72
CA ARG A 80 -9.89 -8.42 -3.26
C ARG A 80 -10.00 -8.34 -1.74
N LYS A 81 -9.16 -9.06 -1.01
CA LYS A 81 -9.07 -8.98 0.45
C LYS A 81 -8.02 -7.96 0.84
N VAL A 82 -8.34 -7.16 1.86
CA VAL A 82 -7.35 -6.28 2.50
C VAL A 82 -6.45 -7.16 3.36
N ARG A 83 -5.14 -7.14 3.08
CA ARG A 83 -4.13 -7.92 3.81
C ARG A 83 -3.44 -7.11 4.88
N LEU A 84 -3.28 -5.81 4.65
CA LEU A 84 -2.65 -4.90 5.58
C LEU A 84 -3.15 -3.48 5.36
N ILE A 85 -3.28 -2.75 6.45
CA ILE A 85 -3.60 -1.32 6.46
C ILE A 85 -2.50 -0.61 7.26
N PHE A 86 -1.89 0.40 6.67
CA PHE A 86 -1.17 1.41 7.44
C PHE A 86 -2.07 2.63 7.59
N SER A 87 -2.13 3.19 8.79
CA SER A 87 -2.85 4.44 9.05
C SER A 87 -1.89 5.46 9.68
N TYR A 88 -1.69 6.58 8.99
CA TYR A 88 -0.84 7.67 9.45
C TYR A 88 -1.69 8.94 9.62
N PRO A 89 -1.43 9.77 10.65
CA PRO A 89 -2.06 11.08 10.74
C PRO A 89 -1.59 12.00 9.60
N HIS A 90 -2.34 13.06 9.31
CA HIS A 90 -2.10 13.97 8.18
C HIS A 90 -0.68 14.57 8.14
N ASN A 91 -0.04 14.73 9.31
CA ASN A 91 1.27 15.35 9.49
C ASN A 91 2.45 14.36 9.44
N VAL A 92 2.21 13.05 9.27
CA VAL A 92 3.26 12.03 9.20
C VAL A 92 3.33 11.45 7.78
N GLY A 93 4.51 11.53 7.17
CA GLY A 93 4.77 10.91 5.86
C GLY A 93 4.89 9.39 5.96
N ALA A 94 4.32 8.68 4.99
CA ALA A 94 4.42 7.22 4.91
C ALA A 94 5.83 6.75 4.51
N SER A 95 6.24 5.59 5.03
CA SER A 95 7.50 4.93 4.62
C SER A 95 7.26 3.98 3.44
N VAL A 96 7.67 4.40 2.25
CA VAL A 96 7.60 3.55 1.03
C VAL A 96 8.46 2.29 1.18
N GLN A 97 9.59 2.38 1.88
CA GLN A 97 10.45 1.22 2.15
C GLN A 97 9.72 0.17 2.97
N GLU A 98 8.95 0.60 3.97
CA GLU A 98 8.15 -0.32 4.78
C GLU A 98 7.03 -0.96 3.97
N VAL A 99 6.35 -0.19 3.11
CA VAL A 99 5.33 -0.73 2.20
C VAL A 99 5.93 -1.80 1.28
N LEU A 100 7.11 -1.56 0.70
CA LEU A 100 7.80 -2.56 -0.14
C LEU A 100 8.20 -3.81 0.66
N ARG A 101 8.73 -3.64 1.88
CA ARG A 101 9.13 -4.74 2.77
C ARG A 101 7.94 -5.62 3.15
N VAL A 102 6.79 -5.04 3.49
CA VAL A 102 5.59 -5.83 3.80
C VAL A 102 4.99 -6.46 2.56
N VAL A 103 5.11 -5.86 1.37
CA VAL A 103 4.72 -6.52 0.12
C VAL A 103 5.60 -7.77 -0.09
N ASP A 104 6.92 -7.67 0.10
CA ASP A 104 7.82 -8.83 -0.01
C ASP A 104 7.45 -9.93 1.00
N SER A 105 7.12 -9.55 2.23
CA SER A 105 6.66 -10.47 3.28
C SER A 105 5.32 -11.12 2.92
N LEU A 106 4.35 -10.36 2.42
CA LEU A 106 3.04 -10.88 1.99
C LEU A 106 3.12 -11.77 0.74
N GLN A 107 4.24 -11.73 0.01
CA GLN A 107 4.50 -12.59 -1.16
C GLN A 107 5.30 -13.85 -0.81
N THR A 108 5.68 -14.06 0.46
CA THR A 108 6.22 -15.34 0.92
C THR A 108 5.10 -16.39 1.01
N PRO A 109 5.41 -17.70 0.86
CA PRO A 109 4.41 -18.76 1.02
C PRO A 109 3.70 -18.71 2.38
N ASP A 110 2.43 -19.11 2.44
CA ASP A 110 1.64 -19.14 3.69
C ASP A 110 2.22 -20.09 4.77
N SER A 111 3.07 -21.05 4.37
CA SER A 111 3.82 -21.93 5.28
C SER A 111 4.95 -21.22 6.05
N VAL A 112 5.23 -19.96 5.69
CA VAL A 112 6.35 -19.17 6.19
C VAL A 112 5.83 -17.95 6.95
N SER A 113 6.50 -17.63 8.06
CA SER A 113 6.27 -16.41 8.84
C SER A 113 7.54 -15.58 8.89
N THR A 114 7.44 -14.31 8.49
CA THR A 114 8.56 -13.36 8.55
C THR A 114 8.64 -12.70 9.94
N PRO A 115 9.79 -12.75 10.65
CA PRO A 115 9.91 -12.16 11.98
C PRO A 115 9.86 -10.62 11.97
N ALA A 116 9.79 -10.03 13.16
CA ALA A 116 9.83 -8.58 13.33
C ALA A 116 11.09 -7.98 12.70
N GLY A 117 10.93 -6.94 11.88
CA GLY A 117 12.03 -6.28 11.17
C GLY A 117 12.63 -7.08 10.01
N TRP A 118 12.02 -8.20 9.62
CA TRP A 118 12.51 -9.02 8.50
C TRP A 118 12.62 -8.24 7.20
N VAL A 119 13.72 -8.44 6.48
CA VAL A 119 13.93 -7.98 5.10
C VAL A 119 14.31 -9.16 4.19
N PRO A 120 14.05 -9.07 2.86
CA PRO A 120 14.42 -10.12 1.93
C PRO A 120 15.88 -10.60 2.07
N GLY A 121 16.08 -11.92 2.07
CA GLY A 121 17.37 -12.56 2.30
C GLY A 121 17.67 -12.91 3.76
N GLN A 122 16.83 -12.49 4.72
CA GLN A 122 16.93 -12.93 6.12
C GLN A 122 16.15 -14.22 6.37
N GLN A 123 16.52 -14.90 7.46
CA GLN A 123 15.85 -16.12 7.91
C GLN A 123 14.37 -15.88 8.25
N VAL A 124 13.58 -16.90 7.97
CA VAL A 124 12.15 -16.95 8.20
C VAL A 124 11.80 -18.08 9.17
N LEU A 125 10.59 -18.04 9.72
CA LEU A 125 10.05 -19.10 10.57
C LEU A 125 9.19 -20.02 9.71
N VAL A 126 9.47 -21.32 9.76
CA VAL A 126 8.72 -22.34 9.00
C VAL A 126 7.74 -23.04 9.93
N GLY A 127 6.47 -23.13 9.51
CA GLY A 127 5.42 -23.79 10.29
C GLY A 127 5.72 -25.28 10.53
N PRO A 128 5.18 -25.89 11.60
CA PRO A 128 5.45 -27.29 11.95
C PRO A 128 5.00 -28.29 10.86
N ASP A 129 4.00 -27.95 10.06
CA ASP A 129 3.46 -28.81 8.99
C ASP A 129 4.28 -28.74 7.68
N ALA A 130 5.29 -27.88 7.62
CA ALA A 130 6.10 -27.66 6.43
C ALA A 130 7.38 -28.52 6.46
N GLU A 131 7.21 -29.84 6.53
CA GLU A 131 8.31 -30.80 6.39
C GLU A 131 9.00 -30.70 5.02
N ALA A 132 8.29 -30.22 3.99
CA ALA A 132 8.81 -30.07 2.63
C ALA A 132 9.59 -28.76 2.37
N ASP A 133 9.46 -27.72 3.22
CA ASP A 133 10.01 -26.38 2.95
C ASP A 133 11.29 -26.07 3.75
N ARG A 134 11.80 -27.00 4.56
CA ARG A 134 13.02 -26.77 5.37
C ARG A 134 14.26 -26.46 4.51
N ASP A 135 14.31 -26.95 3.27
CA ASP A 135 15.39 -26.68 2.31
C ASP A 135 15.08 -25.49 1.37
N MET A 136 13.83 -25.00 1.32
CA MET A 136 13.42 -23.85 0.49
C MET A 136 13.72 -22.49 1.15
N ALA A 137 14.29 -22.48 2.35
CA ALA A 137 14.60 -21.27 3.12
C ALA A 137 15.60 -20.29 2.46
N VAL A 138 16.08 -20.56 1.23
CA VAL A 138 17.06 -19.70 0.55
C VAL A 138 16.69 -19.31 -0.89
N GLN A 139 15.81 -19.99 -1.64
CA GLN A 139 15.62 -19.64 -3.06
C GLN A 139 14.17 -19.81 -3.53
N ASP A 140 13.65 -18.72 -4.13
CA ASP A 140 12.41 -18.61 -4.88
C ASP A 140 11.07 -18.77 -4.13
N ALA A 141 10.71 -17.70 -3.41
CA ALA A 141 9.32 -17.44 -3.08
C ALA A 141 8.62 -16.76 -4.27
N THR A 142 7.91 -17.53 -5.09
CA THR A 142 6.97 -16.96 -6.08
C THR A 142 5.56 -17.49 -5.83
N ALA A 143 4.85 -16.92 -4.85
CA ALA A 143 3.42 -17.10 -4.72
C ALA A 143 2.71 -15.96 -3.94
N ILE A 144 1.96 -15.16 -4.70
CA ILE A 144 0.63 -14.61 -4.36
C ILE A 144 0.55 -13.44 -3.35
N ALA A 145 0.95 -12.26 -3.82
CA ALA A 145 0.20 -11.02 -3.58
C ALA A 145 0.39 -10.06 -4.77
N LYS A 146 -0.23 -10.37 -5.92
CA LYS A 146 -0.30 -9.47 -7.09
C LYS A 146 -1.32 -8.38 -6.81
N GLY A 147 -0.96 -7.46 -5.93
CA GLY A 147 -1.92 -6.61 -5.24
C GLY A 147 -2.14 -5.24 -5.86
N VAL A 148 -3.13 -4.54 -5.33
CA VAL A 148 -3.29 -3.10 -5.50
C VAL A 148 -2.91 -2.44 -4.18
N VAL A 149 -1.98 -1.48 -4.22
CA VAL A 149 -1.74 -0.57 -3.11
C VAL A 149 -2.55 0.69 -3.35
N LEU A 150 -3.57 0.90 -2.52
CA LEU A 150 -4.39 2.11 -2.50
C LEU A 150 -3.87 3.03 -1.40
N GLY A 151 -3.42 4.23 -1.75
CA GLY A 151 -2.98 5.24 -0.79
C GLY A 151 -3.77 6.54 -0.93
N THR A 152 -4.11 7.18 0.18
CA THR A 152 -4.66 8.56 0.14
C THR A 152 -3.55 9.57 -0.10
N VAL A 153 -3.79 10.53 -0.98
CA VAL A 153 -2.93 11.68 -1.26
C VAL A 153 -3.77 12.95 -1.21
N GLU A 154 -3.40 13.85 -0.30
CA GLU A 154 -3.94 15.21 -0.24
C GLU A 154 -2.92 16.17 -0.85
N GLY A 155 -3.39 17.10 -1.67
CA GLY A 155 -2.59 18.23 -2.15
C GLY A 155 -2.21 19.14 -0.97
N VAL A 156 -0.99 19.66 -0.98
CA VAL A 156 -0.50 20.64 0.02
C VAL A 156 -1.09 22.02 -0.29
#